data_AF-A0A954U256-F1
#
_entry.id   AF-A0A954U256-F1
#
_cell.length_a   1.000
_cell.length_b   1.000
_cell.length_c   1.000
_cell.angle_alpha   90.00
_cell.angle_beta   90.00
_cell.angle_gamma   90.00
#
_symmetry.space_group_name_H-M   'P 1'
#
loop_
_entity.id
_entity.type
_entity.pdbx_description
1 polymer ?
#
loop_
_entity_poly.entity_id
_entity_poly.type
_entity_poly.pdbx_seq_one_letter_code
_entity_poly.pdbx_strand_id
1 'polypeptide(L)'
;MRQRSTFVVLFASLFLLGNAAATVRAADSATGKFDLTLRKQTETAAGSGRFHTVHSPETWAANETAIIVCDMWDLHHCLNATRRGAELAPRMDQVLKEARQRGATIIHAPSSCMEAYAEHPARKRAQQTPRSLKLPTDIGKWCYQIPSEERGAYPIDQSNGGEDDDPAEHAKWAKQLESMGRNPRAPWKSQTDLLTIDDRDYISDNGEEIWSILEQREIDNVILLGVHTNMCVLGRPFGLRQMARNGKHVVLMRDMTDTMYDPTQKPFVSHFTGTDLIVSHIERWVCPTITSDQLIGGRTFRFANDKRPRVLIVSAEDEYKTEETLPPFALSHLGKEFAVSFAFGDANERNSIPGIEQLDEADVLLLSVRRRALPESQMAAVRRFIEAGKPVVGIRTANHSFSLR
;
A
#
# COMPACT_ATOMS: atom_id res chain seq x y z
N MET A 1 21.56 59.09 -74.65
CA MET A 1 22.25 58.47 -73.49
C MET A 1 21.56 58.96 -72.22
N ARG A 2 21.25 58.04 -71.30
CA ARG A 2 20.27 58.16 -70.21
C ARG A 2 20.68 59.17 -69.12
N GLN A 3 19.76 60.09 -68.79
CA GLN A 3 19.08 60.24 -67.48
C GLN A 3 19.85 59.85 -66.20
N ARG A 4 19.97 60.76 -65.22
CA ARG A 4 19.20 60.75 -63.95
C ARG A 4 19.66 61.82 -62.96
N SER A 5 18.69 62.66 -62.57
CA SER A 5 18.75 63.61 -61.47
C SER A 5 18.43 62.92 -60.14
N THR A 6 19.11 63.35 -59.09
CA THR A 6 19.02 62.88 -57.71
C THR A 6 17.68 63.27 -57.06
N PHE A 7 16.94 62.29 -56.55
CA PHE A 7 15.80 62.48 -55.65
C PHE A 7 16.20 61.96 -54.27
N VAL A 8 16.13 62.82 -53.25
CA VAL A 8 16.29 62.46 -51.83
C VAL A 8 14.89 62.16 -51.29
N VAL A 9 14.68 60.94 -50.81
CA VAL A 9 13.44 60.50 -50.13
C VAL A 9 13.77 60.36 -48.64
N LEU A 10 13.10 61.17 -47.81
CA LEU A 10 13.05 61.01 -46.35
C LEU A 10 12.22 59.77 -46.00
N PHE A 11 12.79 58.81 -45.26
CA PHE A 11 12.04 57.75 -44.60
C PHE A 11 11.72 58.16 -43.16
N ALA A 12 10.43 58.26 -42.85
CA ALA A 12 9.91 58.42 -41.50
C ALA A 12 9.87 57.03 -40.81
N SER A 13 10.57 56.90 -39.68
CA SER A 13 10.57 55.68 -38.87
C SER A 13 9.36 55.66 -37.93
N LEU A 14 8.44 54.74 -38.17
CA LEU A 14 7.29 54.46 -37.32
C LEU A 14 7.74 53.57 -36.14
N PHE A 15 7.75 54.10 -34.91
CA PHE A 15 7.98 53.32 -33.69
C PHE A 15 6.72 52.51 -33.34
N LEU A 16 6.76 51.20 -33.55
CA LEU A 16 5.80 50.24 -33.02
C LEU A 16 6.23 49.86 -31.58
N LEU A 17 5.53 50.42 -30.59
CA LEU A 17 5.60 49.98 -29.20
C LEU A 17 4.88 48.62 -29.06
N GLY A 18 5.65 47.54 -29.09
CA GLY A 18 5.18 46.21 -28.74
C GLY A 18 5.05 46.07 -27.22
N ASN A 19 3.81 45.96 -26.73
CA ASN A 19 3.52 45.52 -25.37
C ASN A 19 3.93 44.05 -25.22
N ALA A 20 5.11 43.80 -24.66
CA ALA A 20 5.48 42.49 -24.16
C ALA A 20 4.67 42.22 -22.88
N ALA A 21 3.55 41.51 -23.02
CA ALA A 21 2.89 40.88 -21.89
C ALA A 21 3.88 39.87 -21.27
N ALA A 22 4.45 40.22 -20.12
CA ALA A 22 5.26 39.32 -19.33
C ALA A 22 4.34 38.18 -18.85
N THR A 23 4.42 37.04 -19.54
CA THR A 23 3.94 35.77 -19.02
C THR A 23 4.75 35.47 -17.77
N VAL A 24 4.15 35.65 -16.60
CA VAL A 24 4.63 35.07 -15.36
C VAL A 24 4.51 33.56 -15.56
N ARG A 25 5.58 32.93 -16.05
CA ARG A 25 5.79 31.51 -15.78
C ARG A 25 5.91 31.43 -14.27
N ALA A 26 4.91 30.85 -13.63
CA ALA A 26 5.09 30.31 -12.29
C ALA A 26 6.41 29.53 -12.33
N ALA A 27 7.34 29.87 -11.44
CA ALA A 27 8.54 29.09 -11.29
C ALA A 27 8.09 27.65 -11.04
N ASP A 28 8.39 26.75 -11.98
CA ASP A 28 8.34 25.32 -11.73
C ASP A 28 9.27 25.07 -10.54
N SER A 29 8.71 25.04 -9.34
CA SER A 29 9.37 24.38 -8.22
C SER A 29 9.62 22.97 -8.72
N ALA A 30 10.88 22.58 -8.87
CA ALA A 30 11.26 21.24 -9.30
C ALA A 30 10.38 20.22 -8.58
N THR A 31 9.47 19.58 -9.32
CA THR A 31 8.51 18.63 -8.75
C THR A 31 9.30 17.46 -8.20
N GLY A 32 9.00 17.09 -6.95
CA GLY A 32 9.68 15.96 -6.32
C GLY A 32 9.33 14.66 -7.03
N LYS A 33 10.10 13.63 -6.75
CA LYS A 33 9.86 12.27 -7.25
C LYS A 33 9.82 11.28 -6.09
N PHE A 34 9.17 10.15 -6.33
CA PHE A 34 9.20 8.97 -5.47
C PHE A 34 9.90 7.85 -6.23
N ASP A 35 11.09 7.47 -5.77
CA ASP A 35 11.76 6.26 -6.25
C ASP A 35 11.26 5.09 -5.40
N LEU A 36 10.42 4.27 -6.02
CA LEU A 36 9.66 3.22 -5.37
C LEU A 36 10.16 1.85 -5.84
N THR A 37 10.11 0.87 -4.94
CA THR A 37 10.20 -0.54 -5.28
C THR A 37 8.85 -1.18 -4.95
N LEU A 38 8.05 -1.38 -5.99
CA LEU A 38 6.74 -1.99 -5.89
C LEU A 38 6.92 -3.48 -5.66
N ARG A 39 6.10 -4.04 -4.77
CA ARG A 39 6.06 -5.48 -4.45
C ARG A 39 4.73 -6.06 -4.94
N LYS A 40 4.79 -7.16 -5.68
CA LYS A 40 3.60 -7.91 -6.15
C LYS A 40 3.82 -9.40 -5.94
N GLN A 41 2.75 -10.19 -5.95
CA GLN A 41 2.81 -11.64 -5.99
C GLN A 41 2.29 -12.18 -7.33
N THR A 42 3.09 -13.00 -8.01
CA THR A 42 2.76 -13.60 -9.31
C THR A 42 2.81 -15.11 -9.22
N GLU A 43 1.90 -15.81 -9.92
CA GLU A 43 1.91 -17.27 -9.92
C GLU A 43 3.25 -17.81 -10.43
N THR A 44 3.77 -18.88 -9.82
CA THR A 44 5.05 -19.49 -10.24
C THR A 44 4.93 -20.17 -11.59
N ALA A 45 3.75 -20.72 -11.88
CA ALA A 45 3.28 -21.16 -13.17
C ALA A 45 1.76 -21.00 -13.24
N ALA A 46 1.22 -20.84 -14.44
CA ALA A 46 -0.22 -20.64 -14.64
C ALA A 46 -1.03 -21.77 -13.98
N GLY A 47 -1.95 -21.41 -13.08
CA GLY A 47 -2.82 -22.36 -12.39
C GLY A 47 -2.13 -23.20 -11.30
N SER A 48 -0.87 -22.89 -10.94
CA SER A 48 -0.15 -23.62 -9.89
C SER A 48 -0.67 -23.35 -8.48
N GLY A 49 -1.37 -22.23 -8.26
CA GLY A 49 -1.78 -21.78 -6.92
C GLY A 49 -0.61 -21.38 -6.00
N ARG A 50 0.62 -21.38 -6.51
CA ARG A 50 1.85 -20.96 -5.81
C ARG A 50 2.28 -19.60 -6.33
N PHE A 51 2.85 -18.76 -5.49
CA PHE A 51 3.20 -17.39 -5.85
C PHE A 51 4.64 -17.03 -5.46
N HIS A 52 5.34 -16.33 -6.36
CA HIS A 52 6.59 -15.63 -6.04
C HIS A 52 6.29 -14.19 -5.66
N THR A 53 7.06 -13.65 -4.72
CA THR A 53 7.15 -12.21 -4.54
C THR A 53 8.09 -11.65 -5.61
N VAL A 54 7.63 -10.65 -6.34
CA VAL A 54 8.40 -9.95 -7.37
C VAL A 54 8.45 -8.46 -7.07
N HIS A 55 9.56 -7.84 -7.45
CA HIS A 55 9.84 -6.43 -7.20
C HIS A 55 10.05 -5.70 -8.52
N SER A 56 9.46 -4.51 -8.67
CA SER A 56 9.68 -3.63 -9.82
C SER A 56 10.07 -2.23 -9.35
N PRO A 57 11.24 -1.70 -9.77
CA PRO A 57 11.60 -0.32 -9.50
C PRO A 57 10.77 0.61 -10.40
N GLU A 58 10.20 1.65 -9.81
CA GLU A 58 9.46 2.70 -10.52
C GLU A 58 9.81 4.08 -9.96
N THR A 59 9.72 5.10 -10.80
CA THR A 59 9.88 6.50 -10.38
C THR A 59 8.60 7.26 -10.71
N TRP A 60 7.91 7.74 -9.70
CA TRP A 60 6.65 8.50 -9.86
C TRP A 60 6.89 9.99 -9.64
N ALA A 61 6.32 10.83 -10.51
CA ALA A 61 6.30 12.27 -10.30
C ALA A 61 5.33 12.61 -9.17
N ALA A 62 5.79 13.37 -8.17
CA ALA A 62 4.98 13.63 -6.98
C ALA A 62 3.72 14.44 -7.30
N ASN A 63 3.81 15.41 -8.22
CA ASN A 63 2.66 16.23 -8.66
C ASN A 63 1.59 15.43 -9.42
N GLU A 64 1.93 14.27 -9.98
CA GLU A 64 1.01 13.32 -10.64
C GLU A 64 0.59 12.18 -9.69
N THR A 65 0.84 12.34 -8.38
CA THR A 65 0.57 11.33 -7.35
C THR A 65 -0.37 11.88 -6.28
N ALA A 66 -1.36 11.08 -5.88
CA ALA A 66 -2.18 11.30 -4.69
C ALA A 66 -1.88 10.27 -3.60
N ILE A 67 -1.92 10.71 -2.35
CA ILE A 67 -2.09 9.82 -1.19
C ILE A 67 -3.51 9.98 -0.67
N ILE A 68 -4.26 8.88 -0.64
CA ILE A 68 -5.60 8.84 -0.06
C ILE A 68 -5.52 8.18 1.32
N VAL A 69 -5.96 8.92 2.35
CA VAL A 69 -5.98 8.48 3.75
C VAL A 69 -7.36 7.93 4.07
N CYS A 70 -7.49 6.61 4.14
CA CYS A 70 -8.76 5.93 4.36
C CYS A 70 -9.05 5.78 5.87
N ASP A 71 -10.17 6.36 6.32
CA ASP A 71 -10.87 5.97 7.56
C ASP A 71 -9.99 5.90 8.82
N MET A 72 -8.96 6.76 8.92
CA MET A 72 -8.12 6.90 10.13
C MET A 72 -8.87 7.67 11.24
N TRP A 73 -9.93 7.05 11.75
CA TRP A 73 -10.83 7.66 12.71
C TRP A 73 -10.19 7.98 14.07
N ASP A 74 -10.83 8.89 14.81
CA ASP A 74 -10.41 9.28 16.15
C ASP A 74 -10.56 8.15 17.18
N LEU A 75 -11.61 7.34 17.08
CA LEU A 75 -11.87 6.18 17.93
C LEU A 75 -12.56 5.05 17.16
N HIS A 76 -12.46 3.83 17.69
CA HIS A 76 -13.10 2.64 17.12
C HIS A 76 -13.82 1.82 18.22
N HIS A 77 -14.78 0.98 17.82
CA HIS A 77 -15.52 0.13 18.77
C HIS A 77 -14.60 -0.91 19.44
N CYS A 78 -13.63 -1.42 18.68
CA CYS A 78 -12.48 -2.18 19.17
C CYS A 78 -11.40 -1.25 19.75
N LEU A 79 -11.02 -1.47 21.01
CA LEU A 79 -9.98 -0.72 21.71
C LEU A 79 -8.60 -1.00 21.12
N ASN A 80 -8.31 -2.24 20.75
CA ASN A 80 -7.06 -2.62 20.12
C ASN A 80 -6.90 -1.96 18.74
N ALA A 81 -7.96 -1.83 17.95
CA ALA A 81 -7.97 -1.05 16.71
C ALA A 81 -7.71 0.45 16.97
N THR A 82 -8.30 1.01 18.03
CA THR A 82 -8.01 2.39 18.47
C THR A 82 -6.52 2.57 18.81
N ARG A 83 -5.93 1.62 19.56
CA ARG A 83 -4.51 1.62 19.93
C ARG A 83 -3.60 1.51 18.70
N ARG A 84 -3.90 0.60 17.77
CA ARG A 84 -3.13 0.43 16.52
C ARG A 84 -3.23 1.66 15.61
N GLY A 85 -4.42 2.25 15.48
CA GLY A 85 -4.61 3.50 14.73
C GLY A 85 -3.76 4.64 15.29
N ALA A 86 -3.73 4.80 16.62
CA ALA A 86 -2.88 5.79 17.29
C ALA A 86 -1.38 5.51 17.11
N GLU A 87 -0.96 4.25 16.97
CA GLU A 87 0.44 3.89 16.72
C GLU A 87 0.88 4.16 15.28
N LEU A 88 -0.01 3.93 14.31
CA LEU A 88 0.22 4.23 12.88
C LEU A 88 0.32 5.74 12.62
N ALA A 89 -0.54 6.52 13.25
CA ALA A 89 -0.79 7.91 12.87
C ALA A 89 0.47 8.81 12.87
N PRO A 90 1.39 8.78 13.86
CA PRO A 90 2.56 9.64 13.84
C PRO A 90 3.49 9.40 12.64
N ARG A 91 3.68 8.14 12.24
CA ARG A 91 4.52 7.82 11.08
C ARG A 91 3.79 8.11 9.77
N MET A 92 2.49 7.86 9.74
CA MET A 92 1.65 8.24 8.60
C MET A 92 1.69 9.76 8.39
N ASP A 93 1.59 10.57 9.44
CA ASP A 93 1.70 12.03 9.35
C ASP A 93 3.06 12.49 8.78
N GLN A 94 4.16 11.81 9.12
CA GLN A 94 5.47 12.04 8.49
C GLN A 94 5.44 11.77 6.98
N VAL A 95 4.84 10.64 6.56
CA VAL A 95 4.64 10.31 5.15
C VAL A 95 3.85 11.41 4.44
N LEU A 96 2.74 11.86 5.02
CA LEU A 96 1.89 12.89 4.40
C LEU A 96 2.63 14.22 4.28
N LYS A 97 3.39 14.62 5.30
CA LYS A 97 4.20 15.86 5.29
C LYS A 97 5.27 15.80 4.20
N GLU A 98 6.00 14.70 4.12
CA GLU A 98 7.04 14.51 3.09
C GLU A 98 6.45 14.49 1.68
N ALA A 99 5.35 13.76 1.49
CA ALA A 99 4.65 13.70 0.21
C ALA A 99 4.15 15.08 -0.24
N ARG A 100 3.55 15.85 0.69
CA ARG A 100 3.15 17.25 0.43
C ARG A 100 4.33 18.13 0.05
N GLN A 101 5.45 18.00 0.77
CA GLN A 101 6.65 18.80 0.49
C GLN A 101 7.19 18.53 -0.92
N ARG A 102 7.07 17.29 -1.42
CA ARG A 102 7.46 16.92 -2.79
C ARG A 102 6.45 17.29 -3.86
N GLY A 103 5.23 17.67 -3.48
CA GLY A 103 4.18 18.14 -4.39
C GLY A 103 3.02 17.16 -4.61
N ALA A 104 2.95 16.07 -3.85
CA ALA A 104 1.82 15.14 -3.92
C ALA A 104 0.54 15.73 -3.34
N THR A 105 -0.59 15.28 -3.89
CA THR A 105 -1.92 15.66 -3.41
C THR A 105 -2.34 14.74 -2.26
N ILE A 106 -2.80 15.30 -1.15
CA ILE A 106 -3.34 14.49 -0.04
C ILE A 106 -4.86 14.62 -0.01
N ILE A 107 -5.53 13.47 0.09
CA ILE A 107 -6.98 13.37 0.18
C ILE A 107 -7.31 12.58 1.45
N HIS A 108 -7.91 13.25 2.43
CA HIS A 108 -8.41 12.61 3.63
C HIS A 108 -9.84 12.11 3.39
N ALA A 109 -10.07 10.82 3.64
CA ALA A 109 -11.36 10.18 3.45
C ALA A 109 -11.86 9.57 4.77
N PRO A 110 -12.28 10.41 5.76
CA PRO A 110 -12.82 9.94 7.04
C PRO A 110 -14.31 9.60 6.88
N SER A 111 -14.59 8.44 6.30
CA SER A 111 -15.97 8.05 5.97
C SER A 111 -16.84 8.02 7.22
N SER A 112 -18.13 8.34 7.05
CA SER A 112 -19.10 8.46 8.15
C SER A 112 -18.80 9.57 9.18
N CYS A 113 -17.79 10.40 8.95
CA CYS A 113 -17.42 11.54 9.81
C CYS A 113 -17.51 12.89 9.08
N MET A 114 -18.09 12.92 7.87
CA MET A 114 -18.05 14.10 7.00
C MET A 114 -18.76 15.34 7.56
N GLU A 115 -19.73 15.15 8.45
CA GLU A 115 -20.43 16.26 9.11
C GLU A 115 -19.47 17.16 9.91
N ALA A 116 -18.46 16.57 10.58
CA ALA A 116 -17.44 17.31 11.31
C ALA A 116 -16.60 18.24 10.42
N TYR A 117 -16.60 18.00 9.11
CA TYR A 117 -15.81 18.74 8.13
C TYR A 117 -16.64 19.63 7.22
N ALA A 118 -17.96 19.76 7.43
CA ALA A 118 -18.84 20.51 6.53
C ALA A 118 -18.33 21.92 6.19
N GLU A 119 -17.79 22.63 7.19
CA GLU A 119 -17.26 23.98 7.02
C GLU A 119 -15.74 24.05 6.77
N HIS A 120 -15.04 22.91 6.82
CA HIS A 120 -13.59 22.84 6.71
C HIS A 120 -13.11 23.27 5.31
N PRO A 121 -12.06 24.10 5.19
CA PRO A 121 -11.55 24.56 3.88
C PRO A 121 -11.24 23.43 2.90
N ALA A 122 -10.54 22.38 3.34
CA ALA A 122 -10.24 21.21 2.53
C ALA A 122 -11.49 20.42 2.06
N ARG A 123 -12.60 20.45 2.83
CA ARG A 123 -13.87 19.88 2.40
C ARG A 123 -14.54 20.73 1.32
N LYS A 124 -14.60 22.04 1.54
CA LYS A 124 -15.12 23.01 0.56
C LYS A 124 -14.34 22.95 -0.74
N ARG A 125 -13.02 22.80 -0.66
CA ARG A 125 -12.13 22.58 -1.82
C ARG A 125 -12.55 21.35 -2.62
N ALA A 126 -12.81 20.21 -1.96
CA ALA A 126 -13.29 19.01 -2.63
C ALA A 126 -14.64 19.22 -3.33
N GLN A 127 -15.59 19.89 -2.67
CA GLN A 127 -16.91 20.19 -3.25
C GLN A 127 -16.86 21.19 -4.42
N GLN A 128 -15.88 22.10 -4.41
CA GLN A 128 -15.65 23.08 -5.47
C GLN A 128 -14.89 22.51 -6.67
N THR A 129 -14.30 21.32 -6.54
CA THR A 129 -13.65 20.64 -7.66
C THR A 129 -14.67 20.38 -8.77
N PRO A 130 -14.43 20.85 -10.00
CA PRO A 130 -15.32 20.58 -11.11
C PRO A 130 -15.51 19.07 -11.31
N ARG A 131 -16.76 18.62 -11.33
CA ARG A 131 -17.11 17.21 -11.54
C ARG A 131 -16.50 16.72 -12.86
N SER A 132 -15.82 15.58 -12.83
CA SER A 132 -15.24 14.97 -14.02
C SER A 132 -16.33 14.63 -15.04
N LEU A 133 -16.07 14.92 -16.32
CA LEU A 133 -16.92 14.49 -17.43
C LEU A 133 -16.72 13.00 -17.78
N LYS A 134 -15.71 12.35 -17.18
CA LYS A 134 -15.30 10.97 -17.43
C LYS A 134 -15.36 10.13 -16.14
N LEU A 135 -16.47 10.21 -15.42
CA LEU A 135 -16.68 9.37 -14.24
C LEU A 135 -16.81 7.89 -14.66
N PRO A 136 -15.99 6.98 -14.10
CA PRO A 136 -16.15 5.57 -14.36
C PRO A 136 -17.50 5.07 -13.82
N THR A 137 -18.05 4.07 -14.50
CA THR A 137 -19.29 3.42 -14.06
C THR A 137 -19.13 2.91 -12.63
N ASP A 138 -20.12 3.20 -11.78
CA ASP A 138 -20.17 2.79 -10.38
C ASP A 138 -19.03 3.31 -9.49
N ILE A 139 -18.29 4.36 -9.90
CA ILE A 139 -17.19 4.91 -9.08
C ILE A 139 -17.67 5.40 -7.70
N GLY A 140 -18.94 5.82 -7.57
CA GLY A 140 -19.56 6.22 -6.31
C GLY A 140 -20.02 5.07 -5.41
N LYS A 141 -19.87 3.80 -5.81
CA LYS A 141 -20.39 2.63 -5.09
C LYS A 141 -19.28 1.83 -4.39
N TRP A 142 -19.67 1.08 -3.36
CA TRP A 142 -18.78 0.08 -2.76
C TRP A 142 -18.43 -1.01 -3.79
N CYS A 143 -17.16 -1.35 -3.90
CA CYS A 143 -16.65 -2.40 -4.77
C CYS A 143 -16.28 -3.65 -3.96
N TYR A 144 -17.14 -4.66 -4.01
CA TYR A 144 -16.95 -5.90 -3.24
C TYR A 144 -15.86 -6.81 -3.81
N GLN A 145 -15.65 -6.78 -5.13
CA GLN A 145 -14.70 -7.64 -5.82
C GLN A 145 -14.41 -7.10 -7.22
N ILE A 146 -13.22 -7.39 -7.75
CA ILE A 146 -12.86 -7.20 -9.16
C ILE A 146 -12.55 -8.54 -9.84
N PRO A 147 -12.62 -8.64 -11.19
CA PRO A 147 -12.49 -9.92 -11.89
C PRO A 147 -11.21 -10.70 -11.55
N SER A 148 -10.09 -10.01 -11.32
CA SER A 148 -8.83 -10.65 -10.94
C SER A 148 -8.87 -11.34 -9.57
N GLU A 149 -9.77 -10.94 -8.67
CA GLU A 149 -9.96 -11.57 -7.37
C GLU A 149 -10.85 -12.83 -7.42
N GLU A 150 -11.58 -13.09 -8.51
CA GLU A 150 -12.48 -14.25 -8.62
C GLU A 150 -11.75 -15.60 -8.54
N ARG A 151 -10.45 -15.58 -8.85
CA ARG A 151 -9.56 -16.75 -8.77
C ARG A 151 -9.03 -17.01 -7.35
N GLY A 152 -9.15 -16.03 -6.45
CA GLY A 152 -8.62 -16.10 -5.10
C GLY A 152 -9.67 -16.51 -4.07
N ALA A 153 -9.25 -17.26 -3.04
CA ALA A 153 -10.03 -17.40 -1.83
C ALA A 153 -9.73 -16.22 -0.89
N TYR A 154 -10.77 -15.65 -0.29
CA TYR A 154 -10.59 -14.58 0.69
C TYR A 154 -9.92 -15.15 1.95
N PRO A 155 -8.85 -14.53 2.48
CA PRO A 155 -7.90 -15.26 3.32
C PRO A 155 -8.24 -15.28 4.81
N ILE A 156 -9.20 -14.47 5.26
CA ILE A 156 -9.63 -14.38 6.66
C ILE A 156 -11.15 -14.41 6.76
N ASP A 157 -11.65 -14.89 7.90
CA ASP A 157 -13.05 -14.72 8.29
C ASP A 157 -13.19 -13.43 9.11
N GLN A 158 -13.99 -12.50 8.58
CA GLN A 158 -14.28 -11.20 9.18
C GLN A 158 -15.77 -11.06 9.53
N SER A 159 -16.53 -12.17 9.56
CA SER A 159 -17.99 -12.16 9.70
C SER A 159 -18.49 -11.61 11.03
N ASN A 160 -17.67 -11.64 12.09
CA ASN A 160 -18.00 -11.09 13.41
C ASN A 160 -17.62 -9.62 13.57
N GLY A 161 -17.09 -8.96 12.54
CA GLY A 161 -16.60 -7.58 12.64
C GLY A 161 -15.21 -7.43 13.23
N GLY A 162 -14.42 -8.52 13.32
CA GLY A 162 -12.99 -8.51 13.62
C GLY A 162 -12.60 -7.82 14.93
N GLU A 163 -13.45 -7.95 15.94
CA GLU A 163 -13.18 -7.50 17.31
C GLU A 163 -12.12 -8.39 17.96
N ASP A 164 -10.96 -7.81 18.26
CA ASP A 164 -9.80 -8.52 18.82
C ASP A 164 -9.45 -8.09 20.26
N ASP A 165 -10.34 -7.36 20.93
CA ASP A 165 -10.25 -7.05 22.35
C ASP A 165 -10.43 -8.28 23.25
N ASP A 166 -9.80 -8.25 24.43
CA ASP A 166 -10.26 -9.10 25.54
C ASP A 166 -11.72 -8.74 25.89
N PRO A 167 -12.64 -9.70 26.07
CA PRO A 167 -14.05 -9.40 26.32
C PRO A 167 -14.31 -8.49 27.53
N ALA A 168 -13.48 -8.59 28.58
CA ALA A 168 -13.61 -7.73 29.76
C ALA A 168 -13.06 -6.33 29.51
N GLU A 169 -12.00 -6.18 28.71
CA GLU A 169 -11.56 -4.87 28.22
C GLU A 169 -12.60 -4.24 27.31
N HIS A 170 -13.16 -4.99 26.35
CA HIS A 170 -14.19 -4.51 25.44
C HIS A 170 -15.41 -3.97 26.19
N ALA A 171 -15.91 -4.71 27.19
CA ALA A 171 -17.04 -4.26 28.01
C ALA A 171 -16.75 -2.99 28.81
N LYS A 172 -15.50 -2.78 29.26
CA LYS A 172 -15.09 -1.53 29.92
C LYS A 172 -14.97 -0.39 28.91
N TRP A 173 -14.43 -0.66 27.74
CA TRP A 173 -14.28 0.31 26.67
C TRP A 173 -15.64 0.83 26.17
N ALA A 174 -16.61 -0.06 25.97
CA ALA A 174 -17.97 0.32 25.61
C ALA A 174 -18.60 1.31 26.62
N LYS A 175 -18.46 1.05 27.93
CA LYS A 175 -18.93 1.98 28.98
C LYS A 175 -18.19 3.31 28.97
N GLN A 176 -16.88 3.28 28.68
CA GLN A 176 -16.08 4.49 28.54
C GLN A 176 -16.55 5.33 27.36
N LEU A 177 -16.84 4.71 26.20
CA LEU A 177 -17.41 5.38 25.03
C LEU A 177 -18.77 6.02 25.35
N GLU A 178 -19.66 5.31 26.06
CA GLU A 178 -20.94 5.87 26.51
C GLU A 178 -20.75 7.09 27.40
N SER A 179 -19.80 7.04 28.34
CA SER A 179 -19.50 8.18 29.23
C SER A 179 -18.96 9.41 28.48
N MET A 180 -18.40 9.21 27.28
CA MET A 180 -17.96 10.27 26.36
C MET A 180 -19.08 10.77 25.44
N GLY A 181 -20.31 10.26 25.58
CA GLY A 181 -21.42 10.58 24.68
C GLY A 181 -21.21 10.05 23.26
N ARG A 182 -20.58 8.87 23.14
CA ARG A 182 -20.34 8.18 21.87
C ARG A 182 -21.13 6.88 21.81
N ASN A 183 -21.51 6.48 20.59
CA ASN A 183 -22.14 5.19 20.34
C ASN A 183 -21.08 4.08 20.37
N PRO A 184 -21.14 3.09 21.29
CA PRO A 184 -20.13 2.04 21.37
C PRO A 184 -19.94 1.22 20.10
N ARG A 185 -20.95 1.13 19.23
CA ARG A 185 -20.86 0.38 17.97
C ARG A 185 -20.21 1.16 16.83
N ALA A 186 -20.25 2.49 16.91
CA ALA A 186 -19.71 3.41 15.91
C ALA A 186 -19.26 4.71 16.58
N PRO A 187 -18.16 4.67 17.36
CA PRO A 187 -17.80 5.80 18.20
C PRO A 187 -17.10 6.93 17.46
N TRP A 188 -16.64 6.71 16.24
CA TRP A 188 -15.91 7.69 15.44
C TRP A 188 -16.75 8.94 15.14
N LYS A 189 -16.11 10.10 15.21
CA LYS A 189 -16.72 11.40 14.87
C LYS A 189 -15.89 12.21 13.88
N SER A 190 -14.59 11.93 13.79
CA SER A 190 -13.63 12.60 12.92
C SER A 190 -12.48 11.66 12.57
N GLN A 191 -11.57 12.10 11.70
CA GLN A 191 -10.21 11.58 11.65
C GLN A 191 -9.50 11.85 12.99
N THR A 192 -8.51 11.02 13.34
CA THR A 192 -7.58 11.33 14.44
C THR A 192 -6.89 12.67 14.22
N ASP A 193 -6.73 13.43 15.30
CA ASP A 193 -6.02 14.71 15.34
C ASP A 193 -4.49 14.57 15.22
N LEU A 194 -3.98 13.34 15.30
CA LEU A 194 -2.58 13.00 15.06
C LEU A 194 -2.17 13.14 13.59
N LEU A 195 -3.14 13.21 12.67
CA LEU A 195 -2.89 13.43 11.24
C LEU A 195 -3.17 14.89 10.89
N THR A 196 -2.12 15.59 10.48
CA THR A 196 -2.23 16.99 10.05
C THR A 196 -3.00 17.06 8.74
N ILE A 197 -4.11 17.81 8.72
CA ILE A 197 -4.80 18.22 7.49
C ILE A 197 -4.34 19.64 7.13
N ASP A 198 -3.63 19.78 6.02
CA ASP A 198 -3.10 21.05 5.52
C ASP A 198 -4.17 21.81 4.72
N ASP A 199 -4.07 23.14 4.63
CA ASP A 199 -5.00 23.96 3.83
C ASP A 199 -5.00 23.61 2.34
N ARG A 200 -3.93 22.96 1.86
CA ARG A 200 -3.78 22.48 0.48
C ARG A 200 -4.48 21.14 0.23
N ASP A 201 -4.87 20.42 1.28
CA ASP A 201 -5.41 19.07 1.18
C ASP A 201 -6.89 19.08 0.77
N TYR A 202 -7.41 17.88 0.53
CA TYR A 202 -8.82 17.63 0.24
C TYR A 202 -9.43 16.74 1.31
N ILE A 203 -10.73 16.92 1.60
CA ILE A 203 -11.49 15.99 2.44
C ILE A 203 -12.74 15.53 1.69
N SER A 204 -12.87 14.22 1.45
CA SER A 204 -14.05 13.59 0.88
C SER A 204 -14.03 12.09 1.14
N ASP A 205 -15.19 11.48 1.38
CA ASP A 205 -15.39 10.02 1.32
C ASP A 205 -16.22 9.60 0.08
N ASN A 206 -16.52 10.55 -0.81
CA ASN A 206 -17.33 10.34 -2.00
C ASN A 206 -16.43 9.99 -3.20
N GLY A 207 -16.66 8.83 -3.81
CA GLY A 207 -15.85 8.34 -4.93
C GLY A 207 -15.89 9.23 -6.18
N GLU A 208 -17.01 9.89 -6.48
CA GLU A 208 -17.11 10.78 -7.64
C GLU A 208 -16.33 12.08 -7.43
N GLU A 209 -16.37 12.63 -6.21
CA GLU A 209 -15.60 13.83 -5.85
C GLU A 209 -14.10 13.52 -5.86
N ILE A 210 -13.68 12.40 -5.25
CA ILE A 210 -12.28 11.97 -5.24
C ILE A 210 -11.81 11.74 -6.68
N TRP A 211 -12.56 11.02 -7.51
CA TRP A 211 -12.20 10.83 -8.91
C TRP A 211 -12.07 12.15 -9.67
N SER A 212 -12.99 13.09 -9.40
CA SER A 212 -12.92 14.42 -10.00
C SER A 212 -11.66 15.18 -9.57
N ILE A 213 -11.23 15.06 -8.31
CA ILE A 213 -9.97 15.64 -7.83
C ILE A 213 -8.79 15.04 -8.59
N LEU A 214 -8.75 13.71 -8.74
CA LEU A 214 -7.67 13.03 -9.46
C LEU A 214 -7.59 13.52 -10.92
N GLU A 215 -8.71 13.59 -11.62
CA GLU A 215 -8.76 14.03 -13.03
C GLU A 215 -8.38 15.51 -13.19
N GLN A 216 -8.91 16.40 -12.35
CA GLN A 216 -8.62 17.85 -12.44
C GLN A 216 -7.16 18.19 -12.10
N ARG A 217 -6.48 17.31 -11.38
CA ARG A 217 -5.06 17.46 -11.03
C ARG A 217 -4.13 16.61 -11.90
N GLU A 218 -4.67 15.95 -12.93
CA GLU A 218 -3.90 15.08 -13.82
C GLU A 218 -3.13 13.98 -13.06
N ILE A 219 -3.77 13.40 -12.03
CA ILE A 219 -3.19 12.38 -11.17
C ILE A 219 -3.55 11.00 -11.70
N ASP A 220 -2.54 10.22 -12.04
CA ASP A 220 -2.67 8.81 -12.43
C ASP A 220 -2.16 7.85 -11.38
N ASN A 221 -1.25 8.30 -10.51
CA ASN A 221 -0.64 7.48 -9.47
C ASN A 221 -1.36 7.68 -8.12
N VAL A 222 -1.77 6.58 -7.48
CA VAL A 222 -2.52 6.61 -6.23
C VAL A 222 -1.85 5.71 -5.19
N ILE A 223 -1.49 6.28 -4.06
CA ILE A 223 -1.04 5.55 -2.88
C ILE A 223 -2.20 5.54 -1.88
N LEU A 224 -2.71 4.36 -1.54
CA LEU A 224 -3.75 4.21 -0.53
C LEU A 224 -3.12 3.73 0.78
N LEU A 225 -3.52 4.33 1.89
CA LEU A 225 -3.14 3.94 3.24
C LEU A 225 -4.30 4.16 4.21
N GLY A 226 -4.19 3.68 5.46
CA GLY A 226 -5.26 3.77 6.46
C GLY A 226 -5.93 2.44 6.75
N VAL A 227 -7.14 2.47 7.29
CA VAL A 227 -7.79 1.30 7.91
C VAL A 227 -9.27 1.20 7.51
N HIS A 228 -9.92 0.04 7.57
CA HIS A 228 -9.36 -1.30 7.70
C HIS A 228 -9.04 -1.89 6.33
N THR A 229 -7.88 -2.54 6.17
CA THR A 229 -7.35 -3.02 4.88
C THR A 229 -8.33 -3.93 4.15
N ASN A 230 -8.94 -4.87 4.89
CA ASN A 230 -9.90 -5.87 4.41
C ASN A 230 -11.32 -5.36 4.16
N MET A 231 -11.56 -4.06 4.36
CA MET A 231 -12.89 -3.46 4.21
C MET A 231 -12.79 -2.14 3.46
N CYS A 232 -12.58 -1.04 4.18
CA CYS A 232 -12.71 0.30 3.65
C CYS A 232 -11.65 0.58 2.58
N VAL A 233 -10.40 0.23 2.89
CA VAL A 233 -9.25 0.41 1.99
C VAL A 233 -9.45 -0.36 0.70
N LEU A 234 -9.96 -1.59 0.75
CA LEU A 234 -10.26 -2.38 -0.45
C LEU A 234 -11.48 -1.88 -1.21
N GLY A 235 -12.59 -1.62 -0.50
CA GLY A 235 -13.94 -1.65 -1.05
C GLY A 235 -14.68 -0.32 -1.08
N ARG A 236 -14.24 0.74 -0.39
CA ARG A 236 -14.89 2.06 -0.51
C ARG A 236 -14.92 2.53 -1.97
N PRO A 237 -15.80 3.48 -2.32
CA PRO A 237 -15.82 4.13 -3.64
C PRO A 237 -14.46 4.65 -4.12
N PHE A 238 -13.57 5.01 -3.20
CA PHE A 238 -12.20 5.46 -3.46
C PHE A 238 -11.12 4.41 -3.18
N GLY A 239 -11.51 3.17 -2.82
CA GLY A 239 -10.61 2.10 -2.40
C GLY A 239 -9.83 1.46 -3.53
N LEU A 240 -8.91 0.55 -3.18
CA LEU A 240 -7.98 -0.11 -4.11
C LEU A 240 -8.68 -0.72 -5.31
N ARG A 241 -9.81 -1.41 -5.09
CA ARG A 241 -10.55 -2.10 -6.17
C ARG A 241 -11.08 -1.12 -7.20
N GLN A 242 -11.61 0.01 -6.75
CA GLN A 242 -12.11 1.06 -7.64
C GLN A 242 -10.98 1.72 -8.42
N MET A 243 -9.85 2.01 -7.78
CA MET A 243 -8.70 2.60 -8.44
C MET A 243 -8.09 1.65 -9.48
N ALA A 244 -7.86 0.39 -9.09
CA ALA A 244 -7.28 -0.63 -9.96
C ALA A 244 -8.15 -0.94 -11.18
N ARG A 245 -9.46 -1.19 -10.98
CA ARG A 245 -10.35 -1.58 -12.08
C ARG A 245 -10.60 -0.45 -13.08
N ASN A 246 -10.41 0.81 -12.66
CA ASN A 246 -10.60 1.99 -13.50
C ASN A 246 -9.28 2.57 -14.02
N GLY A 247 -8.18 1.82 -13.93
CA GLY A 247 -6.94 2.10 -14.65
C GLY A 247 -5.98 3.09 -13.98
N LYS A 248 -6.19 3.46 -12.71
CA LYS A 248 -5.18 4.22 -11.96
C LYS A 248 -4.02 3.30 -11.56
N HIS A 249 -2.80 3.86 -11.54
CA HIS A 249 -1.62 3.18 -11.00
C HIS A 249 -1.68 3.21 -9.48
N VAL A 250 -2.40 2.25 -8.91
CA VAL A 250 -2.65 2.20 -7.47
C VAL A 250 -1.67 1.27 -6.76
N VAL A 251 -1.21 1.69 -5.58
CA VAL A 251 -0.49 0.85 -4.63
C VAL A 251 -1.07 0.99 -3.23
N LEU A 252 -1.00 -0.09 -2.44
CA LEU A 252 -1.19 -0.02 -0.99
C LEU A 252 0.15 0.30 -0.32
N MET A 253 0.19 1.25 0.61
CA MET A 253 1.31 1.38 1.54
C MET A 253 1.16 0.36 2.67
N ARG A 254 1.72 -0.83 2.48
CA ARG A 254 1.41 -2.04 3.28
C ARG A 254 1.79 -1.97 4.75
N ASP A 255 2.69 -1.07 5.14
CA ASP A 255 3.08 -0.87 6.53
C ASP A 255 2.33 0.29 7.21
N MET A 256 1.50 1.03 6.47
CA MET A 256 0.60 2.08 6.96
C MET A 256 -0.87 1.65 6.90
N THR A 257 -1.16 0.41 7.30
CA THR A 257 -2.51 -0.15 7.29
C THR A 257 -2.71 -1.13 8.43
N ASP A 258 -3.97 -1.42 8.75
CA ASP A 258 -4.41 -2.38 9.77
C ASP A 258 -5.68 -3.06 9.28
N THR A 259 -5.88 -4.32 9.65
CA THR A 259 -7.03 -5.14 9.22
C THR A 259 -8.01 -5.33 10.37
N MET A 260 -9.30 -5.40 10.07
CA MET A 260 -10.31 -5.84 11.04
C MET A 260 -10.35 -7.37 11.07
N TYR A 261 -9.64 -7.98 12.04
CA TYR A 261 -9.53 -9.43 12.18
C TYR A 261 -9.44 -9.86 13.64
N ASP A 262 -10.33 -10.78 14.02
CA ASP A 262 -10.34 -11.47 15.30
C ASP A 262 -9.53 -12.77 15.20
N PRO A 263 -8.42 -12.93 15.95
CA PRO A 263 -7.60 -14.15 15.98
C PRO A 263 -8.34 -15.44 16.36
N THR A 264 -9.53 -15.35 16.95
CA THR A 264 -10.38 -16.50 17.27
C THR A 264 -11.21 -16.98 16.06
N GLN A 265 -11.24 -16.21 14.97
CA GLN A 265 -11.86 -16.59 13.69
C GLN A 265 -10.82 -17.23 12.76
N LYS A 266 -11.30 -18.00 11.77
CA LYS A 266 -10.43 -18.61 10.75
C LYS A 266 -9.56 -17.53 10.06
N PRO A 267 -8.27 -17.79 9.83
CA PRO A 267 -7.58 -19.08 9.94
C PRO A 267 -6.91 -19.36 11.31
N PHE A 268 -7.34 -18.69 12.38
CA PHE A 268 -6.81 -18.85 13.75
C PHE A 268 -5.34 -18.47 13.89
N VAL A 269 -4.96 -17.35 13.27
CA VAL A 269 -3.60 -16.82 13.28
C VAL A 269 -3.53 -15.54 14.12
N SER A 270 -2.33 -15.03 14.36
CA SER A 270 -2.21 -13.71 15.03
C SER A 270 -2.90 -12.62 14.22
N HIS A 271 -3.30 -11.54 14.88
CA HIS A 271 -3.89 -10.37 14.21
C HIS A 271 -3.00 -9.86 13.06
N PHE A 272 -1.70 -9.73 13.34
CA PHE A 272 -0.71 -9.25 12.36
C PHE A 272 -0.55 -10.21 11.18
N THR A 273 -0.65 -11.53 11.41
CA THR A 273 -0.68 -12.52 10.32
C THR A 273 -1.94 -12.38 9.48
N GLY A 274 -3.08 -12.07 10.09
CA GLY A 274 -4.30 -11.73 9.34
C GLY A 274 -4.11 -10.54 8.41
N THR A 275 -3.40 -9.50 8.88
CA THR A 275 -3.01 -8.35 8.04
C THR A 275 -2.08 -8.78 6.91
N ASP A 276 -1.04 -9.58 7.19
CA ASP A 276 -0.10 -10.09 6.18
C ASP A 276 -0.83 -10.88 5.07
N LEU A 277 -1.83 -11.67 5.45
CA LEU A 277 -2.64 -12.46 4.52
C LEU A 277 -3.49 -11.58 3.60
N ILE A 278 -4.08 -10.50 4.12
CA ILE A 278 -4.83 -9.52 3.32
C ILE A 278 -3.91 -8.75 2.38
N VAL A 279 -2.74 -8.33 2.85
CA VAL A 279 -1.70 -7.71 2.00
C VAL A 279 -1.29 -8.68 0.89
N SER A 280 -1.08 -9.96 1.21
CA SER A 280 -0.76 -10.99 0.22
C SER A 280 -1.89 -11.19 -0.80
N HIS A 281 -3.16 -11.18 -0.39
CA HIS A 281 -4.30 -11.21 -1.30
C HIS A 281 -4.33 -10.01 -2.25
N ILE A 282 -4.07 -8.80 -1.72
CA ILE A 282 -3.98 -7.56 -2.50
C ILE A 282 -2.85 -7.66 -3.54
N GLU A 283 -1.67 -8.13 -3.13
CA GLU A 283 -0.50 -8.28 -4.00
C GLU A 283 -0.72 -9.30 -5.13
N ARG A 284 -1.54 -10.32 -4.91
CA ARG A 284 -1.85 -11.32 -5.95
C ARG A 284 -2.86 -10.79 -6.95
N TRP A 285 -3.91 -10.14 -6.45
CA TRP A 285 -5.14 -10.00 -7.22
C TRP A 285 -5.59 -8.56 -7.46
N VAL A 286 -5.11 -7.58 -6.69
CA VAL A 286 -5.62 -6.21 -6.75
C VAL A 286 -4.56 -5.26 -7.31
N CYS A 287 -3.46 -5.08 -6.59
CA CYS A 287 -2.43 -4.12 -6.95
C CYS A 287 -1.10 -4.38 -6.23
N PRO A 288 0.03 -3.81 -6.71
CA PRO A 288 1.29 -3.86 -5.99
C PRO A 288 1.26 -3.06 -4.67
N THR A 289 2.30 -3.21 -3.85
CA THR A 289 2.43 -2.50 -2.57
C THR A 289 3.80 -1.84 -2.41
N ILE A 290 3.85 -0.80 -1.58
CA ILE A 290 5.09 -0.08 -1.18
C ILE A 290 5.14 0.05 0.35
N THR A 291 6.25 0.53 0.90
CA THR A 291 6.40 0.83 2.32
C THR A 291 6.75 2.29 2.57
N SER A 292 6.37 2.78 3.74
CA SER A 292 6.55 4.18 4.13
C SER A 292 8.01 4.65 4.11
N ASP A 293 8.96 3.77 4.43
CA ASP A 293 10.40 4.08 4.41
C ASP A 293 10.93 4.41 3.01
N GLN A 294 10.24 4.03 1.94
CA GLN A 294 10.58 4.44 0.58
C GLN A 294 10.34 5.94 0.36
N LEU A 295 9.43 6.55 1.13
CA LEU A 295 9.16 8.00 1.07
C LEU A 295 9.99 8.77 2.09
N ILE A 296 10.03 8.29 3.35
CA ILE A 296 10.61 9.02 4.48
C ILE A 296 11.95 8.47 4.99
N GLY A 297 12.47 7.41 4.37
CA GLY A 297 13.69 6.72 4.80
C GLY A 297 13.52 5.89 6.08
N GLY A 298 14.65 5.40 6.59
CA GLY A 298 14.71 4.63 7.84
C GLY A 298 14.40 3.14 7.63
N ARG A 299 13.50 2.59 8.45
CA ARG A 299 13.08 1.18 8.40
C ARG A 299 11.56 1.11 8.22
N THR A 300 11.10 0.04 7.58
CA THR A 300 9.67 -0.32 7.49
C THR A 300 9.01 -0.26 8.87
N PHE A 301 7.79 0.28 8.93
CA PHE A 301 7.04 0.31 10.17
C PHE A 301 6.72 -1.10 10.66
N ARG A 302 6.71 -1.26 11.97
CA ARG A 302 6.29 -2.48 12.64
C ARG A 302 5.64 -2.11 13.96
N PHE A 303 4.43 -2.61 14.19
CA PHE A 303 3.75 -2.42 15.46
C PHE A 303 4.60 -2.90 16.64
N ALA A 304 4.57 -2.15 17.73
CA ALA A 304 5.29 -2.47 18.95
C ALA A 304 4.89 -3.84 19.49
N ASN A 305 3.63 -4.22 19.34
CA ASN A 305 3.10 -5.52 19.77
C ASN A 305 3.33 -6.66 18.75
N ASP A 306 3.79 -6.38 17.53
CA ASP A 306 4.22 -7.44 16.63
C ASP A 306 5.65 -7.86 17.00
N LYS A 307 5.77 -8.94 17.78
CA LYS A 307 7.05 -9.53 18.20
C LYS A 307 7.44 -10.80 17.43
N ARG A 308 6.69 -11.17 16.39
CA ARG A 308 6.86 -12.42 15.65
C ARG A 308 8.22 -12.50 14.93
N PRO A 309 9.05 -13.53 15.14
CA PRO A 309 10.22 -13.71 14.30
C PRO A 309 9.82 -13.98 12.84
N ARG A 310 10.64 -13.55 11.89
CA ARG A 310 10.41 -13.73 10.46
C ARG A 310 11.02 -15.06 9.99
N VAL A 311 10.17 -15.93 9.47
CA VAL A 311 10.58 -17.24 8.91
C VAL A 311 10.47 -17.19 7.40
N LEU A 312 11.58 -17.41 6.70
CA LEU A 312 11.54 -17.70 5.27
C LEU A 312 11.56 -19.21 5.04
N ILE A 313 10.50 -19.73 4.44
CA ILE A 313 10.39 -21.12 4.01
C ILE A 313 10.79 -21.20 2.54
N VAL A 314 11.87 -21.91 2.24
CA VAL A 314 12.40 -22.09 0.89
C VAL A 314 12.14 -23.52 0.42
N SER A 315 11.31 -23.68 -0.61
CA SER A 315 10.91 -24.97 -1.17
C SER A 315 11.29 -25.08 -2.64
N ALA A 316 12.25 -25.96 -2.97
CA ALA A 316 12.69 -26.22 -4.34
C ALA A 316 13.19 -27.67 -4.49
N GLU A 317 12.31 -28.61 -4.17
CA GLU A 317 12.51 -30.06 -4.28
C GLU A 317 11.26 -30.69 -4.90
N ASP A 318 11.40 -31.84 -5.56
CA ASP A 318 10.31 -32.46 -6.34
C ASP A 318 9.81 -33.78 -5.68
N GLU A 319 10.41 -34.18 -4.55
CA GLU A 319 10.23 -35.50 -3.95
C GLU A 319 9.09 -35.57 -2.94
N TYR A 320 8.92 -34.52 -2.12
CA TYR A 320 7.99 -34.47 -0.99
C TYR A 320 6.87 -33.44 -1.18
N LYS A 321 6.86 -32.74 -2.31
CA LYS A 321 5.88 -31.69 -2.63
C LYS A 321 5.77 -30.66 -1.52
N THR A 322 6.91 -30.26 -0.97
CA THR A 322 6.95 -29.32 0.15
C THR A 322 6.44 -27.93 -0.21
N GLU A 323 6.34 -27.62 -1.50
CA GLU A 323 5.60 -26.46 -2.01
C GLU A 323 4.09 -26.49 -1.74
N GLU A 324 3.49 -27.67 -1.60
CA GLU A 324 2.04 -27.87 -1.40
C GLU A 324 1.74 -28.10 0.08
N THR A 325 2.66 -28.77 0.79
CA THR A 325 2.43 -29.23 2.17
C THR A 325 2.91 -28.23 3.23
N LEU A 326 3.99 -27.47 2.99
CA LEU A 326 4.47 -26.48 3.96
C LEU A 326 3.57 -25.26 4.11
N PRO A 327 2.93 -24.71 3.07
CA PRO A 327 2.02 -23.57 3.25
C PRO A 327 0.87 -23.82 4.24
N PRO A 328 0.05 -24.88 4.11
CA PRO A 328 -1.01 -25.15 5.08
C PRO A 328 -0.47 -25.53 6.47
N PHE A 329 0.68 -26.20 6.55
CA PHE A 329 1.37 -26.48 7.82
C PHE A 329 1.75 -25.17 8.53
N ALA A 330 2.43 -24.27 7.83
CA ALA A 330 2.92 -23.02 8.42
C ALA A 330 1.76 -22.11 8.84
N LEU A 331 0.69 -22.04 8.05
CA LEU A 331 -0.50 -21.28 8.44
C LEU A 331 -1.09 -21.81 9.76
N SER A 332 -1.23 -23.13 9.89
CA SER A 332 -1.89 -23.77 11.03
C SER A 332 -1.03 -23.81 12.30
N HIS A 333 0.30 -23.88 12.14
CA HIS A 333 1.21 -24.14 13.27
C HIS A 333 2.17 -22.98 13.57
N LEU A 334 2.47 -22.13 12.59
CA LEU A 334 3.42 -21.02 12.76
C LEU A 334 2.74 -19.65 12.72
N GLY A 335 1.56 -19.53 12.10
CA GLY A 335 0.89 -18.25 11.86
C GLY A 335 0.49 -17.46 13.13
N LYS A 336 0.54 -18.06 14.32
CA LYS A 336 0.34 -17.33 15.59
C LYS A 336 1.61 -16.65 16.11
N GLU A 337 2.76 -17.26 15.86
CA GLU A 337 4.01 -16.90 16.54
C GLU A 337 5.05 -16.31 15.58
N PHE A 338 4.94 -16.61 14.29
CA PHE A 338 5.91 -16.24 13.26
C PHE A 338 5.26 -15.45 12.13
N ALA A 339 6.01 -14.50 11.58
CA ALA A 339 5.70 -13.88 10.29
C ALA A 339 6.33 -14.78 9.22
N VAL A 340 5.51 -15.53 8.48
CA VAL A 340 5.97 -16.55 7.53
C VAL A 340 5.93 -16.01 6.11
N SER A 341 7.02 -16.18 5.37
CA SER A 341 7.12 -15.92 3.93
C SER A 341 7.63 -17.16 3.20
N PHE A 342 7.32 -17.26 1.90
CA PHE A 342 7.69 -18.41 1.06
C PHE A 342 8.51 -17.98 -0.15
N ALA A 343 9.54 -18.76 -0.47
CA ALA A 343 10.25 -18.70 -1.73
C ALA A 343 10.26 -20.08 -2.37
N PHE A 344 9.62 -20.20 -3.53
CA PHE A 344 9.54 -21.45 -4.29
C PHE A 344 10.63 -21.48 -5.37
N GLY A 345 11.02 -22.68 -5.81
CA GLY A 345 11.81 -22.83 -7.03
C GLY A 345 11.05 -22.34 -8.25
N ASP A 346 11.75 -21.70 -9.19
CA ASP A 346 11.17 -21.27 -10.46
C ASP A 346 10.77 -22.48 -11.31
N ALA A 347 9.58 -22.41 -11.91
CA ALA A 347 9.04 -23.51 -12.71
C ALA A 347 9.75 -23.70 -14.06
N ASN A 348 10.38 -22.64 -14.59
CA ASN A 348 11.04 -22.60 -15.89
C ASN A 348 12.57 -22.57 -15.78
N GLU A 349 13.11 -22.10 -14.66
CA GLU A 349 14.55 -22.08 -14.39
C GLU A 349 14.90 -22.92 -13.15
N ARG A 350 15.32 -24.16 -13.38
CA ARG A 350 15.61 -25.15 -12.34
C ARG A 350 16.50 -24.59 -11.23
N ASN A 351 17.44 -23.72 -11.54
CA ASN A 351 18.41 -23.24 -10.56
C ASN A 351 18.04 -21.89 -9.93
N SER A 352 16.87 -21.32 -10.23
CA SER A 352 16.43 -20.05 -9.65
C SER A 352 15.42 -20.26 -8.53
N ILE A 353 15.52 -19.42 -7.49
CA ILE A 353 14.53 -19.30 -6.41
C ILE A 353 14.17 -17.81 -6.26
N PRO A 354 13.17 -17.32 -7.02
CA PRO A 354 12.72 -15.93 -6.92
C PRO A 354 12.19 -15.60 -5.51
N GLY A 355 12.65 -14.49 -4.92
CA GLY A 355 12.26 -14.05 -3.59
C GLY A 355 13.19 -14.51 -2.46
N ILE A 356 14.27 -15.26 -2.76
CA ILE A 356 15.21 -15.75 -1.74
C ILE A 356 16.00 -14.63 -1.03
N GLU A 357 16.11 -13.45 -1.64
CA GLU A 357 16.69 -12.25 -1.07
C GLU A 357 15.96 -11.76 0.20
N GLN A 358 14.72 -12.22 0.45
CA GLN A 358 14.01 -11.98 1.72
C GLN A 358 14.77 -12.53 2.94
N LEU A 359 15.81 -13.36 2.74
CA LEU A 359 16.76 -13.76 3.78
C LEU A 359 17.44 -12.57 4.48
N ASP A 360 17.63 -11.44 3.78
CA ASP A 360 18.25 -10.25 4.38
C ASP A 360 17.41 -9.71 5.55
N GLU A 361 16.10 -9.95 5.53
CA GLU A 361 15.13 -9.55 6.57
C GLU A 361 14.67 -10.69 7.48
N ALA A 362 15.00 -11.95 7.16
CA ALA A 362 14.53 -13.12 7.90
C ALA A 362 15.34 -13.34 9.19
N ASP A 363 14.69 -13.91 10.20
CA ASP A 363 15.30 -14.35 11.46
C ASP A 363 15.62 -15.86 11.41
N VAL A 364 14.82 -16.64 10.68
CA VAL A 364 14.95 -18.10 10.56
C VAL A 364 14.79 -18.52 9.10
N LEU A 365 15.65 -19.43 8.64
CA LEU A 365 15.54 -20.11 7.35
C LEU A 365 15.05 -21.54 7.55
N LEU A 366 13.90 -21.90 6.98
CA LEU A 366 13.48 -23.29 6.82
C LEU A 366 13.75 -23.72 5.38
N LEU A 367 14.64 -24.70 5.20
CA LEU A 367 15.13 -25.13 3.89
C LEU A 367 14.60 -26.52 3.53
N SER A 368 13.88 -26.58 2.40
CA SER A 368 13.47 -27.81 1.71
C SER A 368 13.88 -27.74 0.25
N VAL A 369 15.17 -27.94 -0.01
CA VAL A 369 15.78 -27.72 -1.32
C VAL A 369 16.67 -28.90 -1.69
N ARG A 370 16.66 -29.29 -2.96
CA ARG A 370 17.49 -30.37 -3.50
C ARG A 370 18.32 -29.95 -4.71
N ARG A 371 19.65 -30.00 -4.58
CA ARG A 371 20.62 -29.90 -5.67
C ARG A 371 20.33 -28.78 -6.67
N ARG A 372 20.23 -27.55 -6.17
CA ARG A 372 20.06 -26.32 -6.96
C ARG A 372 21.40 -25.60 -7.03
N ALA A 373 21.87 -25.25 -8.23
CA ALA A 373 23.08 -24.45 -8.41
C ALA A 373 22.69 -22.98 -8.59
N LEU A 374 22.33 -22.31 -7.50
CA LEU A 374 21.75 -20.97 -7.58
C LEU A 374 22.68 -19.97 -8.28
N PRO A 375 22.11 -18.97 -8.99
CA PRO A 375 22.84 -17.78 -9.39
C PRO A 375 23.64 -17.18 -8.24
N GLU A 376 24.77 -16.55 -8.57
CA GLU A 376 25.71 -16.02 -7.58
C GLU A 376 25.04 -15.08 -6.55
N SER A 377 24.14 -14.20 -7.01
CA SER A 377 23.39 -13.28 -6.16
C SER A 377 22.49 -13.99 -5.14
N GLN A 378 21.77 -15.03 -5.57
CA GLN A 378 20.91 -15.85 -4.71
C GLN A 378 21.73 -16.68 -3.72
N MET A 379 22.83 -17.28 -4.18
CA MET A 379 23.75 -18.01 -3.30
C MET A 379 24.40 -17.09 -2.26
N ALA A 380 24.72 -15.85 -2.63
CA ALA A 380 25.28 -14.86 -1.71
C ALA A 380 24.29 -14.52 -0.58
N ALA A 381 22.98 -14.41 -0.86
CA ALA A 381 21.97 -14.20 0.18
C ALA A 381 21.95 -15.35 1.20
N VAL A 382 22.00 -16.60 0.73
CA VAL A 382 22.09 -17.80 1.59
C VAL A 382 23.35 -17.78 2.45
N ARG A 383 24.52 -17.48 1.84
CA ARG A 383 25.79 -17.42 2.57
C ARG A 383 25.78 -16.34 3.65
N ARG A 384 25.34 -15.13 3.33
CA ARG A 384 25.21 -14.03 4.30
C ARG A 384 24.34 -14.43 5.50
N PHE A 385 23.22 -15.11 5.25
CA PHE A 385 22.33 -15.57 6.31
C PHE A 385 23.02 -16.57 7.26
N ILE A 386 23.72 -17.56 6.69
CA ILE A 386 24.43 -18.60 7.45
C ILE A 386 25.63 -18.00 8.21
N GLU A 387 26.42 -17.16 7.55
CA GLU A 387 27.60 -16.49 8.13
C GLU A 387 27.22 -15.54 9.27
N ALA A 388 26.01 -14.97 9.24
CA ALA A 388 25.45 -14.19 10.34
C ALA A 388 25.08 -15.04 11.58
N GLY A 389 25.22 -16.37 11.52
CA GLY A 389 24.93 -17.28 12.63
C GLY A 389 23.43 -17.43 12.92
N LYS A 390 22.57 -17.09 11.97
CA LYS A 390 21.11 -17.18 12.13
C LYS A 390 20.63 -18.64 12.09
N PRO A 391 19.54 -19.00 12.81
CA PRO A 391 19.00 -20.36 12.81
C PRO A 391 18.60 -20.89 11.43
N VAL A 392 19.03 -22.10 11.11
CA VAL A 392 18.65 -22.84 9.89
C VAL A 392 18.00 -24.17 10.28
N VAL A 393 16.81 -24.42 9.75
CA VAL A 393 16.06 -25.67 9.88
C VAL A 393 16.03 -26.35 8.52
N GLY A 394 16.82 -27.41 8.34
CA GLY A 394 16.80 -28.23 7.13
C GLY A 394 15.85 -29.40 7.29
N ILE A 395 14.86 -29.51 6.41
CA ILE A 395 14.05 -30.74 6.27
C ILE A 395 14.48 -31.49 5.00
N ARG A 396 14.28 -32.81 4.97
CA ARG A 396 14.71 -33.63 3.83
C ARG A 396 14.08 -33.05 2.54
N THR A 397 14.87 -32.75 1.50
CA THR A 397 16.24 -33.23 1.18
C THR A 397 17.38 -32.21 1.39
N ALA A 398 17.30 -31.39 2.45
CA ALA A 398 18.26 -30.31 2.73
C ALA A 398 19.74 -30.75 2.91
N ASN A 399 20.01 -32.04 3.08
CA ASN A 399 21.37 -32.58 3.16
C ASN A 399 22.18 -32.44 1.84
N HIS A 400 21.54 -32.04 0.73
CA HIS A 400 22.21 -31.76 -0.54
C HIS A 400 21.65 -30.51 -1.25
N SER A 401 21.22 -29.47 -0.53
CA SER A 401 20.49 -28.34 -1.12
C SER A 401 21.22 -27.65 -2.27
N PHE A 402 22.50 -27.33 -2.09
CA PHE A 402 23.28 -26.55 -3.06
C PHE A 402 24.53 -27.27 -3.56
N SER A 403 24.57 -28.60 -3.40
CA SER A 403 25.64 -29.44 -3.94
C SER A 403 25.28 -29.90 -5.35
N LEU A 404 26.19 -29.65 -6.30
CA LEU A 404 26.20 -30.36 -7.57
C LEU A 404 26.74 -31.78 -7.34
N ARG A 405 26.29 -32.72 -8.16
CA ARG A 405 26.74 -34.12 -8.11
C ARG A 405 27.90 -34.34 -9.07
#